data_AF-A0A7S3N147-F1
#
_entry.id   AF-A0A7S3N147-F1
#
_cell.length_a   1.000
_cell.length_b   1.000
_cell.length_c   1.000
_cell.angle_alpha   90.00
_cell.angle_beta   90.00
_cell.angle_gamma   90.00
#
_symmetry.space_group_name_H-M   'P 1'
#
loop_
_entity.id
_entity.type
_entity.pdbx_description
1 polymer ?
#
loop_
_entity_poly.entity_id
_entity_poly.type
_entity_poly.pdbx_seq_one_letter_code
_entity_poly.pdbx_strand_id
1 'polypeptide(L)'
;MKARFEQLVNRKVVQFRRVIKSLFYFLEFDKDEVCMEHTQMFFWKKARHLWNDKLITKMADFQFQVKKDHPIKTYQTINFIEKSLEGITQDEINAYNFSLGIVYRWILLAIEARKKDIISRLAQSKQMREVRLQKIEERNQQAEEYKNSLAQEQEKYEIDNKAEIERYQEYKAAVDSGNPPDLDEGEMEPTLPTFDKDFFDHQWKEDHPEIEIPPEVVEDVDNDWAQKIE
;
A
#
# COMPACT_ATOMS: atom_id res chain seq x y z
N MET A 1 36.63 -20.57 -3.73
CA MET A 1 35.48 -20.21 -4.61
C MET A 1 35.95 -19.56 -5.91
N LYS A 2 36.77 -18.50 -5.86
CA LYS A 2 37.29 -17.75 -7.03
C LYS A 2 37.94 -18.63 -8.12
N ALA A 3 38.89 -19.50 -7.76
CA ALA A 3 39.57 -20.37 -8.75
C ALA A 3 38.61 -21.30 -9.53
N ARG A 4 37.56 -21.84 -8.90
CA ARG A 4 36.57 -22.71 -9.58
C ARG A 4 35.54 -21.90 -10.39
N PHE A 5 35.30 -20.65 -10.01
CA PHE A 5 34.50 -19.69 -10.76
C PHE A 5 35.21 -19.27 -12.05
N GLU A 6 36.51 -19.03 -11.98
CA GLU A 6 37.37 -18.69 -13.13
C GLU A 6 37.55 -19.87 -14.11
N GLN A 7 37.51 -21.11 -13.62
CA GLN A 7 37.56 -22.31 -14.47
C GLN A 7 36.43 -22.38 -15.52
N LEU A 8 35.28 -21.76 -15.27
CA LEU A 8 34.19 -21.71 -16.25
C LEU A 8 34.59 -20.90 -17.49
N VAL A 9 35.32 -19.80 -17.32
CA VAL A 9 35.75 -18.89 -18.41
C VAL A 9 36.63 -19.62 -19.42
N ASN A 10 37.42 -20.59 -18.95
CA ASN A 10 38.33 -21.38 -19.77
C ASN A 10 37.61 -22.43 -20.64
N ARG A 11 36.31 -22.69 -20.43
CA ARG A 11 35.54 -23.65 -21.23
C ARG A 11 35.11 -23.05 -22.56
N LYS A 12 35.30 -23.79 -23.65
CA LYS A 12 34.86 -23.39 -25.01
C LYS A 12 33.34 -23.39 -25.16
N VAL A 13 32.66 -24.33 -24.50
CA VAL A 13 31.21 -24.52 -24.57
C VAL A 13 30.66 -24.75 -23.16
N VAL A 14 29.50 -24.18 -22.88
CA VAL A 14 28.78 -24.38 -21.60
C VAL A 14 27.46 -25.08 -21.87
N GLN A 15 27.14 -26.07 -21.03
CA GLN A 15 25.90 -26.87 -21.08
C GLN A 15 24.71 -26.07 -20.53
N PHE A 16 24.83 -25.52 -19.32
CA PHE A 16 23.76 -24.78 -18.63
C PHE A 16 23.68 -23.31 -19.06
N ARG A 17 23.51 -23.08 -20.37
CA ARG A 17 23.41 -21.73 -20.95
C ARG A 17 22.24 -20.92 -20.38
N ARG A 18 21.12 -21.61 -20.10
CA ARG A 18 19.91 -21.01 -19.50
C ARG A 18 20.22 -20.39 -18.13
N VAL A 19 20.91 -21.10 -17.25
CA VAL A 19 21.30 -20.61 -15.92
C VAL A 19 22.14 -19.34 -16.01
N ILE A 20 23.15 -19.33 -16.87
CA ILE A 20 24.05 -18.19 -17.03
C ILE A 20 23.31 -16.99 -17.65
N LYS A 21 22.48 -17.25 -18.67
CA LYS A 21 21.65 -16.20 -19.29
C LYS A 21 20.68 -15.59 -18.29
N SER A 22 20.01 -16.42 -17.48
CA SER A 22 19.13 -16.01 -16.40
C SER A 22 19.84 -15.15 -15.36
N LEU A 23 21.06 -15.51 -14.95
CA LEU A 23 21.87 -14.71 -14.03
C LEU A 23 22.10 -13.29 -14.57
N PHE A 24 22.57 -13.19 -15.81
CA PHE A 24 22.86 -11.90 -16.42
C PHE A 24 21.60 -11.06 -16.57
N TYR A 25 20.48 -11.68 -16.95
CA TYR A 25 19.21 -10.96 -17.07
C TYR A 25 18.68 -10.49 -15.72
N PHE A 26 18.81 -11.32 -14.68
CA PHE A 26 18.40 -10.97 -13.32
C PHE A 26 19.21 -9.79 -12.74
N LEU A 27 20.50 -9.73 -13.09
CA LEU A 27 21.43 -8.65 -12.72
C LEU A 27 21.45 -7.49 -13.73
N GLU A 28 20.43 -7.42 -14.58
CA GLU A 28 20.16 -6.31 -15.50
C GLU A 28 21.28 -6.02 -16.50
N PHE A 29 22.01 -7.05 -16.93
CA PHE A 29 22.87 -6.93 -18.10
C PHE A 29 22.01 -6.83 -19.37
N ASP A 30 22.53 -6.13 -20.38
CA ASP A 30 21.81 -6.04 -21.64
C ASP A 30 21.86 -7.38 -22.38
N LYS A 31 20.75 -7.71 -23.03
CA LYS A 31 20.65 -8.84 -23.95
C LYS A 31 21.78 -8.78 -24.97
N ASP A 32 22.10 -7.62 -25.52
CA ASP A 32 23.10 -7.50 -26.57
C ASP A 32 24.51 -7.80 -26.06
N GLU A 33 24.78 -7.67 -24.76
CA GLU A 33 26.06 -8.06 -24.16
C GLU A 33 26.18 -9.59 -23.97
N VAL A 34 25.05 -10.30 -23.93
CA VAL A 34 24.97 -11.72 -23.56
C VAL A 34 24.65 -12.63 -24.76
N CYS A 35 23.84 -12.13 -25.68
CA CYS A 35 23.37 -12.85 -26.87
C CYS A 35 24.14 -12.40 -28.12
N MET A 36 23.99 -13.14 -29.22
CA MET A 36 24.45 -12.64 -30.53
C MET A 36 23.57 -11.48 -30.97
N GLU A 37 24.18 -10.51 -31.65
CA GLU A 37 23.51 -9.31 -32.18
C GLU A 37 22.24 -9.67 -32.94
N HIS A 38 21.16 -8.94 -32.66
CA HIS A 38 19.83 -9.14 -33.26
C HIS A 38 19.18 -10.52 -33.01
N THR A 39 19.75 -11.40 -32.18
CA THR A 39 19.17 -12.71 -31.86
C THR A 39 18.89 -12.89 -30.37
N GLN A 40 18.08 -13.88 -30.02
CA GLN A 40 17.89 -14.31 -28.61
C GLN A 40 18.84 -15.46 -28.22
N MET A 41 19.79 -15.81 -29.09
CA MET A 41 20.68 -16.94 -28.88
C MET A 41 21.85 -16.55 -27.97
N PHE A 42 22.01 -17.29 -26.88
CA PHE A 42 23.09 -17.09 -25.91
C PHE A 42 24.47 -17.29 -26.55
N PHE A 43 25.36 -16.33 -26.38
CA PHE A 43 26.70 -16.35 -26.97
C PHE A 43 27.79 -16.35 -25.92
N TRP A 44 28.25 -17.56 -25.55
CA TRP A 44 29.22 -17.74 -24.47
C TRP A 44 30.53 -16.98 -24.68
N LYS A 45 31.02 -16.85 -25.92
CA LYS A 45 32.27 -16.13 -26.20
C LYS A 45 32.22 -14.66 -25.78
N LYS A 46 31.04 -14.03 -25.85
CA LYS A 46 30.81 -12.65 -25.39
C LYS A 46 30.52 -12.64 -23.89
N ALA A 47 29.57 -13.47 -23.45
CA ALA A 47 29.12 -13.55 -22.06
C ALA A 47 30.24 -13.93 -21.06
N ARG A 48 31.23 -14.74 -21.46
CA ARG A 48 32.37 -15.10 -20.59
C ARG A 48 33.20 -13.90 -20.16
N HIS A 49 33.22 -12.82 -20.94
CA HIS A 49 33.94 -11.60 -20.57
C HIS A 49 33.24 -10.85 -19.43
N LEU A 50 31.93 -11.07 -19.25
CA LEU A 50 31.14 -10.55 -18.13
C LEU A 50 31.26 -11.46 -16.89
N TRP A 51 31.81 -12.67 -17.04
CA TRP A 51 32.04 -13.61 -15.94
C TRP A 51 33.33 -13.26 -15.19
N ASN A 52 33.32 -12.09 -14.53
CA ASN A 52 34.48 -11.48 -13.89
C ASN A 52 34.11 -10.88 -12.52
N ASP A 53 35.02 -10.16 -11.88
CA ASP A 53 34.81 -9.57 -10.55
C ASP A 53 33.60 -8.59 -10.53
N LYS A 54 33.27 -7.90 -11.63
CA LYS A 54 32.09 -7.02 -11.74
C LYS A 54 30.78 -7.78 -11.53
N LEU A 55 30.70 -9.01 -12.02
CA LEU A 55 29.53 -9.87 -11.81
C LEU A 55 29.38 -10.24 -10.33
N ILE A 56 30.48 -10.56 -9.67
CA ILE A 56 30.49 -10.89 -8.24
C ILE A 56 30.05 -9.69 -7.41
N THR A 57 30.58 -8.49 -7.71
CA THR A 57 30.14 -7.24 -7.08
C THR A 57 28.65 -7.01 -7.28
N LYS A 58 28.13 -7.13 -8.51
CA LYS A 58 26.68 -7.02 -8.76
C LYS A 58 25.83 -8.04 -7.99
N MET A 59 26.31 -9.27 -7.80
CA MET A 59 25.61 -10.28 -7.00
C MET A 59 25.64 -9.94 -5.50
N ALA A 60 26.75 -9.41 -5.00
CA ALA A 60 26.90 -9.01 -3.60
C ALA A 60 26.05 -7.78 -3.27
N ASP A 61 26.00 -6.82 -4.18
CA ASP A 61 25.28 -5.55 -4.00
C ASP A 61 23.79 -5.65 -4.40
N PHE A 62 23.32 -6.85 -4.78
CA PHE A 62 21.93 -7.04 -5.19
C PHE A 62 20.98 -6.80 -4.02
N GLN A 63 20.18 -5.73 -4.10
CA GLN A 63 19.14 -5.41 -3.14
C GLN A 63 17.77 -5.84 -3.64
N PHE A 64 17.12 -6.74 -2.89
CA PHE A 64 15.79 -7.25 -3.24
C PHE A 64 14.63 -6.41 -2.66
N GLN A 65 14.89 -5.57 -1.66
CA GLN A 65 13.85 -4.84 -0.91
C GLN A 65 13.40 -3.53 -1.57
N VAL A 66 14.16 -3.03 -2.53
CA VAL A 66 13.93 -1.70 -3.11
C VAL A 66 13.00 -1.83 -4.32
N LYS A 67 12.00 -0.96 -4.40
CA LYS A 67 11.17 -0.85 -5.60
C LYS A 67 12.04 -0.49 -6.81
N LYS A 68 11.81 -1.16 -7.94
CA LYS A 68 12.51 -0.83 -9.18
C LYS A 68 11.76 0.29 -9.89
N ASP A 69 12.28 1.51 -9.77
CA ASP A 69 11.67 2.71 -10.35
C ASP A 69 11.94 2.87 -11.86
N HIS A 70 12.85 2.06 -12.41
CA HIS A 70 13.16 2.05 -13.84
C HIS A 70 12.34 1.00 -14.61
N PRO A 71 12.13 1.22 -15.92
CA PRO A 71 11.46 0.24 -16.77
C PRO A 71 12.29 -1.05 -16.87
N ILE A 72 11.67 -2.16 -16.50
CA ILE A 72 12.27 -3.50 -16.55
C ILE A 72 11.93 -4.14 -17.89
N LYS A 73 12.97 -4.61 -18.60
CA LYS A 73 12.77 -5.28 -19.89
C LYS A 73 12.12 -6.63 -19.64
N THR A 74 11.25 -7.09 -20.54
CA THR A 74 10.47 -8.34 -20.37
C THR A 74 11.33 -9.56 -20.03
N TYR A 75 12.54 -9.66 -20.59
CA TYR A 75 13.46 -10.77 -20.35
C TYR A 75 14.17 -10.72 -18.98
N GLN A 76 14.09 -9.59 -18.28
CA GLN A 76 14.64 -9.37 -16.94
C GLN A 76 13.59 -9.59 -15.84
N THR A 77 12.32 -9.81 -16.20
CA THR A 77 11.24 -10.10 -15.25
C THR A 77 11.46 -11.43 -14.56
N ILE A 78 11.02 -11.53 -13.30
CA ILE A 78 11.08 -12.75 -12.50
C ILE A 78 10.38 -13.90 -13.21
N ASN A 79 9.18 -13.66 -13.77
CA ASN A 79 8.42 -14.69 -14.48
C ASN A 79 9.21 -15.30 -15.67
N PHE A 80 9.89 -14.44 -16.44
CA PHE A 80 10.70 -14.92 -17.57
C PHE A 80 11.88 -15.76 -17.09
N ILE A 81 12.55 -15.31 -16.04
CA ILE A 81 13.74 -15.94 -15.49
C ILE A 81 13.40 -17.30 -14.88
N GLU A 82 12.32 -17.40 -14.11
CA GLU A 82 11.86 -18.67 -13.54
C GLU A 82 11.49 -19.69 -14.61
N LYS A 83 10.71 -19.28 -15.62
CA LYS A 83 10.41 -20.13 -16.77
C LYS A 83 11.68 -20.57 -17.49
N SER A 84 12.71 -19.72 -17.53
CA SER A 84 14.00 -20.07 -18.10
C SER A 84 14.82 -21.04 -17.23
N LEU A 85 14.53 -21.16 -15.93
CA LEU A 85 15.19 -22.11 -15.03
C LEU A 85 14.41 -23.40 -14.80
N GLU A 86 13.15 -23.45 -15.24
CA GLU A 86 12.27 -24.59 -15.12
C GLU A 86 12.88 -25.88 -15.72
N GLY A 87 12.75 -26.97 -14.96
CA GLY A 87 13.25 -28.31 -15.32
C GLY A 87 14.75 -28.53 -15.09
N ILE A 88 15.48 -27.53 -14.57
CA ILE A 88 16.89 -27.69 -14.22
C ILE A 88 16.98 -27.98 -12.72
N THR A 89 17.72 -29.03 -12.33
CA THR A 89 17.88 -29.38 -10.91
C THR A 89 19.24 -28.93 -10.35
N GLN A 90 19.30 -28.71 -9.04
CA GLN A 90 20.53 -28.33 -8.33
C GLN A 90 21.62 -29.42 -8.49
N ASP A 91 21.24 -30.69 -8.44
CA ASP A 91 22.17 -31.83 -8.48
C ASP A 91 22.85 -31.96 -9.85
N GLU A 92 22.09 -31.79 -10.94
CA GLU A 92 22.62 -31.78 -12.31
C GLU A 92 23.68 -30.68 -12.51
N ILE A 93 23.42 -29.48 -11.97
CA ILE A 93 24.38 -28.38 -12.08
C ILE A 93 25.60 -28.63 -11.19
N ASN A 94 25.40 -29.10 -9.95
CA ASN A 94 26.50 -29.42 -9.03
C ASN A 94 27.44 -30.47 -9.61
N ALA A 95 26.89 -31.51 -10.25
CA ALA A 95 27.65 -32.56 -10.92
C ALA A 95 28.49 -32.00 -12.08
N TYR A 96 27.98 -31.02 -12.83
CA TYR A 96 28.71 -30.39 -13.92
C TYR A 96 29.77 -29.38 -13.46
N ASN A 97 29.37 -28.47 -12.56
CA ASN A 97 30.24 -27.48 -11.95
C ASN A 97 29.64 -26.96 -10.64
N PHE A 98 30.29 -27.32 -9.53
CA PHE A 98 29.85 -26.92 -8.19
C PHE A 98 29.74 -25.39 -8.00
N SER A 99 30.65 -24.59 -8.59
CA SER A 99 30.57 -23.13 -8.51
C SER A 99 29.35 -22.56 -9.23
N LEU A 100 29.01 -23.11 -10.39
CA LEU A 100 27.77 -22.77 -11.08
C LEU A 100 26.54 -23.21 -10.27
N GLY A 101 26.65 -24.31 -9.53
CA GLY A 101 25.64 -24.76 -8.59
C GLY A 101 25.36 -23.75 -7.47
N ILE A 102 26.42 -23.15 -6.90
CA ILE A 102 26.27 -22.07 -5.91
C ILE A 102 25.57 -20.86 -6.55
N VAL A 103 25.96 -20.48 -7.76
CA VAL A 103 25.35 -19.35 -8.48
C VAL A 103 23.88 -19.62 -8.77
N TYR A 104 23.54 -20.82 -9.22
CA TYR A 104 22.15 -21.23 -9.45
C TYR A 104 21.31 -21.13 -8.18
N ARG A 105 21.82 -21.67 -7.07
CA ARG A 105 21.17 -21.54 -5.75
C ARG A 105 20.98 -20.07 -5.36
N TRP A 106 21.98 -19.23 -5.59
CA TRP A 106 21.90 -17.79 -5.32
C TRP A 106 20.75 -17.14 -6.12
N ILE A 107 20.60 -17.46 -7.42
CA ILE A 107 19.51 -16.91 -8.25
C ILE A 107 18.15 -17.32 -7.68
N LEU A 108 17.97 -18.60 -7.32
CA LEU A 108 16.70 -19.08 -6.76
C LEU A 108 16.35 -18.37 -5.45
N LEU A 109 17.33 -18.25 -4.53
CA LEU A 109 17.13 -17.55 -3.27
C LEU A 109 16.82 -16.06 -3.47
N ALA A 110 17.50 -15.41 -4.42
CA ALA A 110 17.28 -14.00 -4.72
C ALA A 110 15.89 -13.75 -5.33
N ILE A 111 15.41 -14.64 -6.21
CA ILE A 111 14.05 -14.61 -6.75
C ILE A 111 13.02 -14.79 -5.64
N GLU A 112 13.21 -15.78 -4.76
CA GLU A 112 12.29 -16.06 -3.67
C GLU A 112 12.22 -14.88 -2.68
N ALA A 113 13.37 -14.31 -2.30
CA ALA A 113 13.45 -13.15 -1.43
C ALA A 113 12.74 -11.94 -2.04
N ARG A 114 12.96 -11.68 -3.34
CA ARG A 114 12.31 -10.58 -4.07
C ARG A 114 10.79 -10.76 -4.13
N LYS A 115 10.30 -11.98 -4.41
CA LYS A 115 8.86 -12.26 -4.38
C LYS A 115 8.24 -12.03 -3.01
N LYS A 116 8.90 -12.52 -1.94
CA LYS A 116 8.45 -12.35 -0.56
C LYS A 116 8.36 -10.86 -0.18
N ASP A 117 9.34 -10.07 -0.59
CA ASP A 117 9.33 -8.62 -0.40
C ASP A 117 8.13 -7.96 -1.10
N ILE A 118 7.92 -8.25 -2.39
CA ILE A 118 6.77 -7.70 -3.15
C ILE A 118 5.44 -8.08 -2.49
N ILE A 119 5.27 -9.36 -2.11
CA ILE A 119 4.06 -9.82 -1.41
C ILE A 119 3.87 -9.06 -0.09
N SER A 120 4.93 -8.87 0.68
CA SER A 120 4.88 -8.15 1.96
C SER A 120 4.49 -6.69 1.76
N ARG A 121 5.05 -5.99 0.77
CA ARG A 121 4.72 -4.59 0.46
C ARG A 121 3.27 -4.44 0.01
N LEU A 122 2.80 -5.33 -0.86
CA LEU A 122 1.40 -5.36 -1.30
C LEU A 122 0.43 -5.60 -0.14
N ALA A 123 0.77 -6.53 0.77
CA ALA A 123 -0.03 -6.82 1.96
C ALA A 123 -0.09 -5.61 2.92
N GLN A 124 1.05 -4.94 3.15
CA GLN A 124 1.10 -3.73 3.97
C GLN A 124 0.28 -2.59 3.35
N SER A 125 0.40 -2.35 2.04
CA SER A 125 -0.39 -1.36 1.33
C SER A 125 -1.90 -1.66 1.43
N LYS A 126 -2.30 -2.93 1.32
CA LYS A 126 -3.69 -3.36 1.51
C LYS A 126 -4.18 -3.08 2.94
N GLN A 127 -3.40 -3.43 3.95
CA GLN A 127 -3.76 -3.16 5.35
C GLN A 127 -3.91 -1.67 5.63
N MET A 128 -3.02 -0.83 5.12
CA MET A 128 -3.11 0.62 5.30
C MET A 128 -4.36 1.20 4.63
N ARG A 129 -4.79 0.65 3.49
CA ARG A 129 -6.05 1.03 2.83
C ARG A 129 -7.27 0.60 3.66
N GLU A 130 -7.28 -0.62 4.17
CA GLU A 130 -8.36 -1.12 5.03
C GLU A 130 -8.50 -0.28 6.30
N VAL A 131 -7.39 0.05 6.97
CA VAL A 131 -7.38 0.95 8.14
C VAL A 131 -7.92 2.33 7.79
N ARG A 132 -7.53 2.90 6.64
CA ARG A 132 -8.07 4.19 6.18
C ARG A 132 -9.58 4.11 5.93
N LEU A 133 -10.07 3.05 5.28
CA LEU A 133 -11.51 2.86 5.03
C LEU A 133 -12.29 2.74 6.33
N GLN A 134 -11.79 1.96 7.30
CA GLN A 134 -12.39 1.86 8.63
C GLN A 134 -12.48 3.23 9.32
N LYS A 135 -11.42 4.04 9.27
CA LYS A 135 -11.44 5.39 9.85
C LYS A 135 -12.41 6.35 9.15
N ILE A 136 -12.59 6.20 7.84
CA ILE A 136 -13.61 6.96 7.08
C ILE A 136 -15.02 6.52 7.51
N GLU A 137 -15.26 5.22 7.65
CA GLU A 137 -16.54 4.68 8.11
C GLU A 137 -16.87 5.13 9.53
N GLU A 138 -15.91 5.04 10.47
CA GLU A 138 -16.07 5.53 11.84
C GLU A 138 -16.40 7.03 11.87
N ARG A 139 -15.74 7.86 11.05
CA ARG A 139 -16.04 9.30 10.95
C ARG A 139 -17.44 9.56 10.42
N ASN A 140 -17.87 8.78 9.43
CA ASN A 140 -19.23 8.89 8.89
C ASN A 140 -20.27 8.45 9.93
N GLN A 141 -19.99 7.40 10.71
CA GLN A 141 -20.85 6.95 11.80
C GLN A 141 -20.98 8.02 12.88
N GLN A 142 -19.86 8.60 13.35
CA GLN A 142 -19.89 9.71 14.30
C GLN A 142 -20.68 10.91 13.79
N ALA A 143 -20.60 11.22 12.49
CA ALA A 143 -21.36 12.31 11.89
C ALA A 143 -22.88 12.03 11.89
N GLU A 144 -23.29 10.78 11.68
CA GLU A 144 -24.70 10.37 11.79
C GLU A 144 -25.17 10.31 13.25
N GLU A 145 -24.34 9.81 14.17
CA GLU A 145 -24.62 9.82 15.61
C GLU A 145 -24.79 11.24 16.15
N TYR A 146 -23.96 12.18 15.69
CA TYR A 146 -24.09 13.60 16.02
C TYR A 146 -25.43 14.17 15.55
N LYS A 147 -25.83 13.89 14.29
CA LYS A 147 -27.13 14.36 13.76
C LYS A 147 -28.29 13.78 14.57
N ASN A 148 -28.24 12.49 14.89
CA ASN A 148 -29.28 11.82 15.66
C ASN A 148 -29.37 12.36 17.08
N SER A 149 -28.23 12.59 17.73
CA SER A 149 -28.17 13.10 19.11
C SER A 149 -28.58 14.56 19.20
N LEU A 150 -28.20 15.38 18.21
CA LEU A 150 -28.68 16.76 18.11
C LEU A 150 -30.20 16.80 17.93
N ALA A 151 -30.75 15.95 17.06
CA ALA A 151 -32.20 15.88 16.85
C ALA A 151 -32.94 15.42 18.12
N GLN A 152 -32.41 14.41 18.83
CA GLN A 152 -32.99 13.92 20.09
C GLN A 152 -32.94 14.97 21.20
N GLU A 153 -31.82 15.68 21.36
CA GLU A 153 -31.72 16.71 22.40
C GLU A 153 -32.58 17.94 22.06
N GLN A 154 -32.73 18.27 20.77
CA GLN A 154 -33.68 19.29 20.31
C GLN A 154 -35.14 18.89 20.59
N GLU A 155 -35.54 17.65 20.28
CA GLU A 155 -36.89 17.16 20.57
C GLU A 155 -37.17 17.16 22.07
N LYS A 156 -36.20 16.71 22.88
CA LYS A 156 -36.30 16.73 24.34
C LYS A 156 -36.39 18.16 24.87
N TYR A 157 -35.59 19.08 24.34
CA TYR A 157 -35.65 20.50 24.68
C TYR A 157 -37.02 21.11 24.34
N GLU A 158 -37.58 20.80 23.16
CA GLU A 158 -38.91 21.25 22.75
C GLU A 158 -40.01 20.71 23.67
N ILE A 159 -39.91 19.44 24.09
CA ILE A 159 -40.86 18.82 25.02
C ILE A 159 -40.76 19.48 26.41
N ASP A 160 -39.54 19.62 26.95
CA ASP A 160 -39.30 20.16 28.29
C ASP A 160 -39.71 21.65 28.40
N ASN A 161 -39.50 22.41 27.33
CA ASN A 161 -39.82 23.85 27.26
C ASN A 161 -41.19 24.14 26.64
N LYS A 162 -42.00 23.12 26.33
CA LYS A 162 -43.27 23.27 25.62
C LYS A 162 -44.21 24.27 26.30
N ALA A 163 -44.32 24.20 27.63
CA ALA A 163 -45.18 25.10 28.40
C ALA A 163 -44.69 26.57 28.37
N GLU A 164 -43.38 26.80 28.32
CA GLU A 164 -42.80 28.15 28.21
C GLU A 164 -42.93 28.71 26.79
N ILE A 165 -42.78 27.86 25.78
CA ILE A 165 -43.02 28.20 24.37
C ILE A 165 -44.49 28.56 24.15
N GLU A 166 -45.42 27.78 24.70
CA GLU A 166 -46.87 28.06 24.64
C GLU A 166 -47.20 29.39 25.35
N ARG A 167 -46.66 29.63 26.56
CA ARG A 167 -46.83 30.93 27.27
C ARG A 167 -46.31 32.12 26.46
N TYR A 168 -45.14 31.99 25.83
CA TYR A 168 -44.59 33.05 25.00
C TYR A 168 -45.45 33.32 23.75
N GLN A 169 -45.97 32.27 23.11
CA GLN A 169 -46.85 32.40 21.95
C GLN A 169 -48.18 33.07 22.32
N GLU A 170 -48.78 32.71 23.45
CA GLU A 170 -49.99 33.35 23.97
C GLU A 170 -49.77 34.83 24.30
N TYR A 171 -48.65 35.17 24.97
CA TYR A 171 -48.27 36.55 25.26
C TYR A 171 -48.11 37.36 23.96
N LYS A 172 -47.37 36.83 22.98
CA LYS A 172 -47.15 37.50 21.70
C LYS A 172 -48.44 37.69 20.91
N ALA A 173 -49.34 36.70 20.90
CA ALA A 173 -50.64 36.82 20.25
C ALA A 173 -51.55 37.87 20.93
N ALA A 174 -51.49 38.00 22.26
CA ALA A 174 -52.21 39.02 23.02
C ALA A 174 -51.66 40.44 22.74
N VAL A 175 -50.33 40.58 22.64
CA VAL A 175 -49.66 41.82 22.25
C VAL A 175 -50.02 42.22 20.80
N ASP A 176 -49.94 41.29 19.85
CA ASP A 176 -50.24 41.53 18.43
C ASP A 176 -51.73 41.85 18.17
N SER A 177 -52.64 41.34 19.01
CA SER A 177 -54.08 41.65 18.97
C SER A 177 -54.45 42.96 19.68
N GLY A 178 -53.46 43.69 20.18
CA GLY A 178 -53.62 45.02 20.78
C GLY A 178 -54.14 45.01 22.22
N ASN A 179 -54.11 43.84 22.88
CA ASN A 179 -54.57 43.68 24.26
C ASN A 179 -53.47 42.99 25.08
N PRO A 180 -52.33 43.68 25.33
CA PRO A 180 -51.23 43.11 26.09
C PRO A 180 -51.72 42.72 27.49
N PRO A 181 -51.38 41.51 27.99
CA PRO A 181 -51.71 41.11 29.34
C PRO A 181 -51.08 42.08 30.35
N ASP A 182 -51.84 42.54 31.35
CA ASP A 182 -51.28 43.28 32.47
C ASP A 182 -50.33 42.33 33.22
N LEU A 183 -49.03 42.59 33.13
CA LEU A 183 -48.01 41.90 33.92
C LEU A 183 -48.07 42.47 35.35
N ASP A 184 -48.18 41.61 36.35
CA ASP A 184 -48.13 42.02 37.76
C ASP A 184 -46.77 42.68 38.07
N GLU A 185 -46.73 43.63 39.03
CA GLU A 185 -45.50 44.33 39.43
C GLU A 185 -44.39 43.33 39.82
N GLY A 186 -43.43 43.11 38.91
CA GLY A 186 -42.29 42.21 39.09
C GLY A 186 -42.26 41.00 38.14
N GLU A 187 -43.30 40.75 37.34
CA GLU A 187 -43.28 39.72 36.30
C GLU A 187 -42.54 40.23 35.05
N MET A 188 -41.49 39.51 34.65
CA MET A 188 -40.76 39.79 33.42
C MET A 188 -41.51 39.22 32.21
N GLU A 189 -41.41 39.91 31.07
CA GLU A 189 -41.96 39.43 29.81
C GLU A 189 -41.46 38.00 29.52
N PRO A 190 -42.35 37.06 29.16
CA PRO A 190 -41.94 35.73 28.74
C PRO A 190 -40.95 35.86 27.58
N THR A 191 -39.81 35.17 27.66
CA THR A 191 -38.82 35.12 26.57
C THR A 191 -38.85 33.74 25.95
N LEU A 192 -38.60 33.66 24.63
CA LEU A 192 -38.53 32.38 23.94
C LEU A 192 -37.30 31.61 24.44
N PRO A 193 -37.45 30.41 25.02
CA PRO A 193 -36.32 29.60 25.42
C PRO A 193 -35.47 29.24 24.19
N THR A 194 -34.15 29.47 24.22
CA THR A 194 -33.23 29.11 23.13
C THR A 194 -32.38 27.88 23.46
N PHE A 195 -32.38 26.88 22.57
CA PHE A 195 -31.48 25.72 22.67
C PHE A 195 -30.03 26.15 22.56
N ASP A 196 -29.23 25.88 23.60
CA ASP A 196 -27.80 26.17 23.61
C ASP A 196 -27.02 25.09 22.83
N LYS A 197 -26.94 25.33 21.52
CA LYS A 197 -26.21 24.45 20.61
C LYS A 197 -24.71 24.45 20.89
N ASP A 198 -24.14 25.57 21.34
CA ASP A 198 -22.70 25.66 21.56
C ASP A 198 -22.28 24.81 22.77
N PHE A 199 -23.12 24.76 23.81
CA PHE A 199 -22.94 23.85 24.95
C PHE A 199 -23.03 22.37 24.53
N PHE A 200 -24.06 22.01 23.75
CA PHE A 200 -24.20 20.66 23.21
C PHE A 200 -22.99 20.26 22.35
N ASP A 201 -22.55 21.14 21.44
CA ASP A 201 -21.42 20.90 20.55
C ASP A 201 -20.11 20.71 21.33
N HIS A 202 -19.91 21.46 22.43
CA HIS A 202 -18.74 21.30 23.29
C HIS A 202 -18.75 19.95 24.00
N GLN A 203 -19.87 19.60 24.64
CA GLN A 203 -20.01 18.34 25.36
C GLN A 203 -19.90 17.13 24.43
N TRP A 204 -20.54 17.19 23.27
CA TRP A 204 -20.48 16.12 22.28
C TRP A 204 -19.06 15.87 21.76
N LYS A 205 -18.28 16.94 21.51
CA LYS A 205 -16.89 16.83 21.07
C LYS A 205 -15.95 16.30 22.16
N GLU A 206 -16.26 16.54 23.42
CA GLU A 206 -15.52 15.96 24.55
C GLU A 206 -15.72 14.44 24.60
N ASP A 207 -16.95 13.98 24.40
CA ASP A 207 -17.30 12.56 24.39
C ASP A 207 -16.89 11.84 23.09
N HIS A 208 -16.80 12.57 21.97
CA HIS A 208 -16.48 12.03 20.64
C HIS A 208 -15.30 12.78 20.01
N PRO A 209 -14.04 12.42 20.36
CA PRO A 209 -12.86 13.07 19.83
C PRO A 209 -12.73 12.86 18.31
N GLU A 210 -12.07 13.81 17.65
CA GLU A 210 -11.90 13.80 16.19
C GLU A 210 -11.12 12.56 15.72
N ILE A 211 -11.69 11.85 14.74
CA ILE A 211 -11.03 10.70 14.11
C ILE A 211 -10.01 11.20 13.09
N GLU A 212 -8.74 10.96 13.39
CA GLU A 212 -7.64 11.16 12.44
C GLU A 212 -7.68 10.11 11.33
N ILE A 213 -7.86 10.55 10.09
CA ILE A 213 -7.85 9.65 8.93
C ILE A 213 -6.41 9.58 8.39
N PRO A 214 -5.81 8.38 8.31
CA PRO A 214 -4.47 8.19 7.71
C PRO A 214 -4.41 8.70 6.26
N PRO A 215 -3.27 9.17 5.76
CA PRO A 215 -3.14 9.68 4.38
C PRO A 215 -3.47 8.62 3.31
N GLU A 216 -3.75 9.07 2.10
CA GLU A 216 -4.02 8.19 0.96
C GLU A 216 -2.79 7.30 0.65
N VAL A 217 -3.04 6.01 0.46
CA VAL A 217 -2.00 5.01 0.17
C VAL A 217 -1.92 4.82 -1.33
N VAL A 218 -0.79 5.23 -1.92
CA VAL A 218 -0.49 4.97 -3.34
C VAL A 218 -0.30 3.47 -3.56
N GLU A 219 -0.87 2.95 -4.66
CA GLU A 219 -0.72 1.55 -5.02
C GLU A 219 0.73 1.20 -5.33
N ASP A 220 1.25 0.17 -4.68
CA ASP A 220 2.59 -0.31 -4.98
C ASP A 220 2.58 -1.18 -6.24
N VAL A 221 2.88 -0.57 -7.38
CA VAL A 221 3.06 -1.27 -8.66
C VAL A 221 4.52 -1.68 -8.82
N ASP A 222 4.80 -2.98 -8.88
CA ASP A 222 6.13 -3.53 -9.23
C ASP A 222 6.19 -3.97 -10.70
N ASN A 223 7.23 -3.53 -11.40
CA ASN A 223 7.40 -3.75 -12.84
C ASN A 223 8.15 -5.06 -13.18
N ASP A 224 8.79 -5.71 -12.20
CA ASP A 224 9.64 -6.88 -12.42
C ASP A 224 8.97 -8.23 -12.12
N TRP A 225 7.79 -8.25 -11.52
CA TRP A 225 7.01 -9.46 -11.28
C TRP A 225 5.52 -9.25 -11.50
N ALA A 226 4.99 -9.88 -12.54
CA ALA A 226 3.55 -9.94 -12.75
C ALA A 226 3.00 -11.10 -11.91
N GLN A 227 2.39 -10.79 -10.76
CA GLN A 227 1.47 -11.73 -10.14
C GLN A 227 0.32 -11.92 -11.14
N LYS A 228 0.23 -13.13 -11.70
CA LYS A 228 -1.05 -13.55 -12.28
C LYS A 228 -2.01 -13.62 -11.11
N ILE A 229 -2.92 -12.66 -11.04
CA ILE A 229 -4.12 -12.79 -10.23
C ILE A 229 -4.93 -13.87 -10.95
N GLU A 230 -4.82 -15.12 -10.50
CA GLU A 230 -5.77 -16.20 -10.85
C GLU A 230 -7.02 -16.09 -9.97
#